data_AF-A0A0G1A6I2-F1
#
_entry.id   AF-A0A0G1A6I2-F1
#
_cell.length_a   1.000
_cell.length_b   1.000
_cell.length_c   1.000
_cell.angle_alpha   90.00
_cell.angle_beta   90.00
_cell.angle_gamma   90.00
#
_symmetry.space_group_name_H-M   'P 1'
#
loop_
_entity.id
_entity.type
_entity.pdbx_description
1 polymer ?
#
loop_
_entity_poly.entity_id
_entity_poly.type
_entity_poly.pdbx_seq_one_letter_code
_entity_poly.pdbx_strand_id
1 'polypeptide(L)'
;MSACGTFQLKYLDLISGARVIVDDSRTNIRCRGCDKKIMFGVTKNGKFIPIIQLPDGRWQAHFVDCIKASQFRHQCQKEIDKNQNDLNNL
;
A
#
# COMPACT_ATOMS: atom_id res chain seq x y z
N MET A 1 23.20 12.50 20.10
CA MET A 1 22.79 13.13 18.83
C MET A 1 21.86 12.15 18.13
N SER A 2 20.56 12.41 18.16
CA SER A 2 19.52 11.51 17.64
C SER A 2 19.55 11.47 16.12
N ALA A 3 19.80 10.30 15.53
CA ALA A 3 19.57 10.06 14.11
C ALA A 3 18.06 9.94 13.89
N CYS A 4 17.38 11.07 13.72
CA CYS A 4 16.04 11.09 13.13
C CYS A 4 16.22 10.66 11.67
N GLY A 5 16.05 9.37 11.41
CA GLY A 5 16.16 8.81 10.07
C GLY A 5 15.27 9.60 9.12
N THR A 6 15.87 10.18 8.08
CA THR A 6 15.14 10.81 6.98
C THR A 6 14.10 9.82 6.46
N PHE A 7 12.83 10.08 6.77
CA PHE A 7 11.70 9.35 6.21
C PHE A 7 11.61 9.78 4.73
N GLN A 8 12.34 9.08 3.86
CA GLN A 8 12.27 9.34 2.42
C GLN A 8 10.90 8.90 1.93
N LEU A 9 10.03 9.87 1.68
CA LEU A 9 8.77 9.64 0.98
C LEU A 9 9.10 9.15 -0.43
N LYS A 10 8.91 7.85 -0.67
CA LYS A 10 9.08 7.26 -1.99
C LYS A 10 7.81 7.49 -2.79
N TYR A 11 7.87 8.46 -3.71
CA TYR A 11 6.81 8.67 -4.68
C TYR A 11 6.93 7.68 -5.82
N LEU A 12 5.78 7.19 -6.29
CA LEU A 12 5.70 6.17 -7.31
C LEU A 12 4.54 6.45 -8.25
N ASP A 13 4.85 6.48 -9.55
CA ASP A 13 3.89 6.73 -10.61
C ASP A 13 3.35 5.39 -11.14
N LEU A 14 2.02 5.25 -11.10
CA LEU A 14 1.31 4.09 -11.62
C LEU A 14 1.03 4.27 -13.11
N ILE A 15 0.91 3.15 -13.84
CA ILE A 15 0.56 3.14 -15.27
C ILE A 15 -0.76 3.89 -15.55
N SER A 16 -1.67 3.96 -14.58
CA SER A 16 -2.92 4.73 -14.69
C SER A 16 -2.72 6.25 -14.63
N GLY A 17 -1.49 6.75 -14.48
CA GLY A 17 -1.17 8.17 -14.29
C GLY A 17 -1.36 8.66 -12.85
N ALA A 18 -1.68 7.77 -11.91
CA ALA A 18 -1.83 8.13 -10.50
C ALA A 18 -0.47 8.10 -9.78
N ARG A 19 -0.20 9.10 -8.95
CA ARG A 19 0.98 9.15 -8.07
C ARG A 19 0.60 8.72 -6.65
N VAL A 20 1.40 7.83 -6.07
CA VAL A 20 1.24 7.34 -4.69
C VAL A 20 2.53 7.48 -3.90
N ILE A 21 2.40 7.57 -2.58
CA ILE A 21 3.51 7.42 -1.63
C ILE A 21 3.55 5.96 -1.22
N VAL A 22 4.69 5.29 -1.39
CA VAL A 22 4.84 3.88 -1.07
C VAL A 22 5.05 3.70 0.43
N ASP A 23 4.26 2.83 1.04
CA ASP A 23 4.43 2.38 2.41
C ASP A 23 5.20 1.04 2.42
N ASP A 24 6.52 1.13 2.64
CA ASP A 24 7.42 -0.03 2.73
C ASP A 24 7.27 -0.81 4.05
N SER A 25 6.43 -0.35 5.01
CA SER A 25 6.21 -1.07 6.27
C SER A 25 5.44 -2.37 6.09
N ARG A 26 4.72 -2.54 4.97
CA ARG A 26 3.82 -3.69 4.69
C ARG A 26 4.27 -4.53 3.50
N THR A 27 5.53 -4.99 3.52
CA THR A 27 6.21 -5.53 2.33
C THR A 27 6.09 -7.05 2.09
N ASN A 28 5.40 -7.81 2.95
CA ASN A 28 5.33 -9.28 2.86
C ASN A 28 3.92 -9.85 2.63
N ILE A 29 3.06 -9.11 1.92
CA ILE A 29 1.72 -9.60 1.56
C ILE A 29 1.73 -10.13 0.13
N ARG A 30 1.15 -11.32 -0.08
CA ARG A 30 0.95 -11.93 -1.40
C ARG A 30 -0.53 -12.13 -1.68
N CYS A 31 -0.92 -11.93 -2.93
CA CYS A 31 -2.30 -12.18 -3.33
C CYS A 31 -2.59 -13.66 -3.51
N ARG A 32 -3.47 -14.22 -2.68
CA ARG A 32 -3.94 -15.61 -2.83
C ARG A 32 -4.62 -15.92 -4.17
N GLY A 33 -4.99 -14.90 -4.96
CA GLY A 33 -5.62 -15.07 -6.26
C GLY A 33 -4.66 -15.19 -7.44
N CYS A 34 -3.48 -14.57 -7.35
CA CYS A 34 -2.54 -14.51 -8.48
C CYS A 34 -1.07 -14.59 -8.05
N ASP A 35 -0.81 -14.86 -6.77
CA ASP A 35 0.49 -14.94 -6.10
C ASP A 35 1.42 -13.72 -6.26
N LYS A 36 0.92 -12.62 -6.82
CA LYS A 36 1.68 -11.37 -6.94
C LYS A 36 1.97 -10.79 -5.56
N LYS A 37 3.20 -10.29 -5.38
CA LYS A 37 3.62 -9.52 -4.20
C LYS A 37 2.86 -8.19 -4.18
N ILE A 38 2.21 -7.90 -3.05
CA ILE A 38 1.43 -6.69 -2.84
C ILE A 38 2.25 -5.71 -2.02
N MET A 39 2.28 -4.47 -2.48
CA MET A 39 2.71 -3.32 -1.72
C MET A 39 1.55 -2.34 -1.57
N PHE A 40 1.67 -1.37 -0.66
CA PHE A 40 0.63 -0.39 -0.43
C PHE A 40 1.11 1.00 -0.82
N GLY A 41 0.29 1.69 -1.60
CA GLY A 41 0.46 3.09 -1.93
C GLY A 41 -0.60 3.94 -1.25
N VAL A 42 -0.23 5.10 -0.74
CA VAL A 42 -1.14 6.13 -0.24
C VAL A 42 -1.35 7.16 -1.34
N THR A 43 -2.60 7.32 -1.77
CA THR A 43 -2.99 8.34 -2.75
C THR A 43 -3.00 9.74 -2.13
N LYS A 44 -3.02 10.79 -2.97
CA LYS A 44 -3.13 12.19 -2.51
C LYS A 44 -4.32 12.48 -1.57
N ASN A 45 -5.39 11.68 -1.66
CA ASN A 45 -6.58 11.81 -0.82
C ASN A 45 -6.49 10.96 0.46
N GLY A 46 -5.30 10.47 0.84
CA GLY A 46 -5.08 9.63 2.01
C GLY A 46 -5.60 8.19 1.88
N LYS A 47 -6.10 7.77 0.72
CA LYS A 47 -6.59 6.40 0.52
C LYS A 47 -5.43 5.44 0.29
N PHE A 48 -5.41 4.35 1.05
CA PHE A 48 -4.52 3.21 0.85
C PHE A 48 -5.03 2.33 -0.29
N ILE A 49 -4.15 2.00 -1.23
CA ILE A 49 -4.46 1.10 -2.34
C ILE A 49 -3.37 0.02 -2.50
N PRO A 50 -3.75 -1.23 -2.79
CA PRO A 50 -2.79 -2.27 -3.13
C PRO A 50 -2.20 -1.99 -4.53
N ILE A 51 -0.88 -2.03 -4.62
CA ILE A 51 -0.10 -1.87 -5.84
C ILE A 51 0.80 -3.09 -6.06
N ILE A 52 1.12 -3.36 -7.31
CA ILE A 52 2.00 -4.44 -7.74
C ILE A 52 3.03 -3.91 -8.72
N GLN A 53 4.18 -4.57 -8.77
CA GLN A 53 5.15 -4.39 -9.84
C GLN A 53 4.88 -5.41 -10.94
N LEU A 54 4.83 -4.94 -12.18
CA LEU A 54 4.76 -5.77 -13.38
C LEU A 54 6.15 -6.31 -13.73
N PRO A 55 6.24 -7.36 -14.58
CA PRO A 55 7.53 -7.93 -14.99
C PRO A 55 8.46 -6.94 -15.70
N ASP A 56 7.90 -5.92 -16.35
CA ASP A 56 8.65 -4.84 -17.02
C ASP A 56 9.11 -3.73 -16.06
N GLY A 57 8.92 -3.91 -14.75
CA GLY A 57 9.33 -2.98 -13.71
C GLY A 57 8.34 -1.84 -13.45
N ARG A 58 7.30 -1.68 -14.29
CA ARG A 58 6.27 -0.65 -14.09
C ARG A 58 5.34 -1.02 -12.95
N TRP A 59 4.68 -0.02 -12.37
CA TRP A 59 3.80 -0.21 -11.23
C TRP A 59 2.34 0.03 -11.58
N GLN A 60 1.47 -0.76 -10.97
CA GLN A 60 0.04 -0.71 -11.24
C GLN A 60 -0.77 -0.97 -9.98
N ALA A 61 -1.97 -0.40 -9.94
CA ALA A 61 -2.93 -0.75 -8.90
C ALA A 61 -3.43 -2.20 -9.10
N HIS A 62 -3.38 -2.99 -8.03
CA HIS A 62 -3.63 -4.43 -8.11
C HIS A 62 -5.05 -4.80 -8.60
N PHE A 63 -6.03 -3.92 -8.36
CA PHE A 63 -7.42 -4.14 -8.76
C PHE A 63 -7.65 -4.10 -10.27
N VAL A 64 -6.66 -3.66 -11.06
CA VAL A 64 -6.73 -3.76 -12.52
C VAL A 64 -6.44 -5.20 -12.98
N ASP A 65 -5.62 -5.94 -12.22
CA ASP A 65 -5.15 -7.28 -12.58
C ASP A 65 -5.90 -8.43 -11.91
N CYS A 66 -6.50 -8.20 -10.75
CA CYS A 66 -7.06 -9.29 -9.95
C CYS A 66 -8.40 -8.93 -9.32
N ILE A 67 -9.41 -9.75 -9.60
CA ILE A 67 -10.74 -9.64 -8.97
C ILE A 67 -10.69 -9.79 -7.44
N LYS A 68 -9.72 -10.58 -6.93
CA LYS A 68 -9.50 -10.75 -5.48
C LYS A 68 -8.75 -9.56 -4.84
N ALA A 69 -8.38 -8.52 -5.59
CA ALA A 69 -7.71 -7.35 -5.03
C ALA A 69 -8.60 -6.56 -4.03
N SER A 70 -9.91 -6.72 -4.12
CA SER A 70 -10.88 -6.14 -3.18
C SER A 70 -10.62 -6.54 -1.73
N GLN A 71 -10.07 -7.73 -1.47
CA GLN A 71 -9.75 -8.22 -0.12
C GLN A 71 -8.78 -7.28 0.63
N PHE A 72 -7.89 -6.61 -0.09
CA PHE A 72 -6.89 -5.71 0.49
C PHE A 72 -7.46 -4.35 0.88
N ARG A 73 -8.59 -3.92 0.28
CA ARG A 73 -9.24 -2.66 0.68
C ARG A 73 -9.78 -2.74 2.11
N HIS A 74 -10.28 -3.89 2.52
CA HIS A 74 -10.86 -4.08 3.86
C HIS A 74 -9.81 -4.27 4.95
N GLN A 75 -8.62 -4.79 4.60
CA GLN A 75 -7.54 -4.99 5.56
C GLN A 75 -6.89 -3.66 5.98
N CYS A 76 -6.77 -2.70 5.06
CA CYS A 76 -6.26 -1.36 5.40
C CYS A 76 -7.17 -0.60 6.36
N GLN A 77 -8.49 -0.72 6.24
CA GLN A 77 -9.43 -0.04 7.15
C GLN A 77 -9.33 -0.60 8.57
N LYS A 78 -9.30 -1.93 8.74
CA LYS A 78 -9.20 -2.57 10.06
C LYS A 78 -7.89 -2.25 10.80
N GLU A 79 -6.79 -2.04 10.08
CA GLU A 79 -5.50 -1.65 10.68
C GLU A 79 -5.48 -0.17 11.07
N ILE A 80 -6.18 0.70 10.34
CA ILE A 80 -6.41 2.10 10.76
C ILE A 80 -7.30 2.12 12.01
N ASP A 81 -8.39 1.35 12.02
CA ASP A 81 -9.34 1.30 13.14
C ASP A 81 -8.70 0.70 14.42
N LYS A 82 -7.80 -0.28 14.28
CA LYS A 82 -7.01 -0.81 15.41
C LYS A 82 -6.04 0.22 15.97
N ASN A 83 -5.26 0.89 15.11
CA ASN A 83 -4.35 1.94 15.56
C ASN A 83 -5.09 3.12 16.23
N GLN A 84 -6.32 3.41 15.80
CA GLN A 84 -7.18 4.41 16.46
C GLN A 84 -7.64 3.95 17.86
N ASN A 85 -7.97 2.67 18.04
CA ASN A 85 -8.38 2.11 19.34
C ASN A 85 -7.21 2.01 20.33
N ASP A 86 -5.99 1.70 19.87
CA ASP A 86 -4.82 1.63 20.73
C ASP A 86 -4.36 3.02 21.23
N LEU A 87 -4.64 4.08 20.47
CA LEU A 87 -4.40 5.48 20.88
C LEU A 87 -5.46 6.03 21.83
N ASN A 88 -6.70 5.51 21.78
CA ASN A 88 -7.80 5.96 22.64
C ASN A 88 -7.86 5.20 23.98
N ASN A 89 -7.05 4.16 24.16
CA ASN A 89 -6.94 3.35 25.38
C ASN A 89 -5.62 3.57 26.15
N LEU A 90 -4.87 4.62 25.80
CA LEU A 90 -3.79 5.22 26.61
C LEU A 90 -4.34 6.40 27.40
#